data_AF-A0A8T4TVB6-F1
#
_entry.id   AF-A0A8T4TVB6-F1
#
_cell.length_a   1.000
_cell.length_b   1.000
_cell.length_c   1.000
_cell.angle_alpha   90.00
_cell.angle_beta   90.00
_cell.angle_gamma   90.00
#
_symmetry.space_group_name_H-M   'P 1'
#
loop_
_entity.id
_entity.type
_entity.pdbx_description
1 polymer ?
#
loop_
_entity_poly.entity_id
_entity_poly.type
_entity_poly.pdbx_seq_one_letter_code
_entity_poly.pdbx_strand_id
1 'polypeptide(L)'
;MTITNPEKECKTTPESFSEESKITNVETADYRRGIILDSPEEFARALIVYNGGSVEGARATQNNLMGAVGDRGGGMGATLLLLGGARNADGFTERLTQEALSELQSSGRFHRSFDYDAMGTNFFKTTVNGKKVGDKYVLELNAAYVGSAPENKLAETLSKPMALVNSSAKGRLSVVDGWWFNVNLEDVLQGLPISKKQLKGLPNYIASSGYSGERPEMTFKHEEQKFSLDIGLNADGYLRPEDGEHGSDYMQARGKNIVGGAWTTWADNGNDRIAPKVVQPAVVVSVSLPGERYSRPVAAVTEEQMKVVQSARNYLADSIRAK
;
A
#
# COMPACT_ATOMS: atom_id res chain seq x y z
N MET A 1 25.94 7.41 -26.63
CA MET A 1 24.84 8.32 -27.00
C MET A 1 24.30 8.90 -25.70
N THR A 2 24.21 10.21 -25.56
CA THR A 2 23.70 10.83 -24.32
C THR A 2 22.19 10.93 -24.43
N ILE A 3 21.46 10.12 -23.65
CA ILE A 3 19.99 10.14 -23.62
C ILE A 3 19.52 11.42 -22.94
N THR A 4 18.62 12.17 -23.58
CA THR A 4 18.05 13.41 -23.02
C THR A 4 16.60 13.24 -22.58
N ASN A 5 15.86 12.34 -23.22
CA ASN A 5 14.51 11.95 -22.85
C ASN A 5 14.33 10.43 -23.01
N PRO A 6 14.40 9.65 -21.92
CA PRO A 6 14.29 8.20 -21.99
C PRO A 6 12.90 7.72 -22.47
N GLU A 7 11.82 8.47 -22.23
CA GLU A 7 10.47 8.10 -22.71
C GLU A 7 10.40 8.12 -24.25
N LYS A 8 11.12 9.02 -24.92
CA LYS A 8 11.11 9.15 -26.39
C LYS A 8 12.21 8.36 -27.08
N GLU A 9 13.36 8.26 -26.44
CA GLU A 9 14.58 7.71 -27.05
C GLU A 9 14.73 6.21 -26.77
N CYS A 10 14.09 5.68 -25.73
CA CYS A 10 14.22 4.28 -25.32
C CYS A 10 12.87 3.56 -25.48
N LYS A 11 12.87 2.48 -26.28
CA LYS A 11 11.70 1.60 -26.43
C LYS A 11 11.75 0.38 -25.51
N THR A 12 12.94 -0.01 -25.08
CA THR A 12 13.18 -1.18 -24.21
C THR A 12 14.39 -0.94 -23.32
N THR A 13 14.56 -1.80 -22.31
CA THR A 13 15.78 -1.82 -21.49
C THR A 13 17.05 -2.09 -22.33
N PRO A 14 18.16 -1.35 -22.13
CA PRO A 14 19.44 -1.59 -22.83
C PRO A 14 19.93 -3.02 -22.67
N GLU A 15 20.59 -3.61 -23.67
CA GLU A 15 21.10 -4.99 -23.62
C GLU A 15 22.23 -5.19 -22.60
N SER A 16 22.98 -4.14 -22.30
CA SER A 16 24.08 -4.13 -21.34
C SER A 16 24.13 -2.82 -20.56
N PHE A 17 24.69 -2.87 -19.35
CA PHE A 17 24.92 -1.71 -18.50
C PHE A 17 26.40 -1.60 -18.16
N SER A 18 26.87 -0.37 -17.91
CA SER A 18 28.26 -0.14 -17.51
C SER A 18 28.60 -0.72 -16.14
N GLU A 19 27.65 -0.68 -15.20
CA GLU A 19 27.84 -1.08 -13.80
C GLU A 19 26.58 -1.72 -13.20
N GLU A 20 26.73 -2.28 -11.99
CA GLU A 20 25.61 -2.67 -11.13
C GLU A 20 25.25 -1.50 -10.18
N SER A 21 23.95 -1.31 -9.96
CA SER A 21 23.42 -0.38 -8.97
C SER A 21 23.82 -0.80 -7.56
N LYS A 22 24.23 0.19 -6.75
CA LYS A 22 24.62 0.01 -5.34
C LYS A 22 23.58 0.61 -4.41
N ILE A 23 23.52 0.13 -3.17
CA ILE A 23 22.71 0.77 -2.14
C ILE A 23 23.41 2.04 -1.68
N THR A 24 22.74 3.19 -1.79
CA THR A 24 23.29 4.50 -1.38
C THR A 24 22.75 4.96 -0.04
N ASN A 25 21.58 4.48 0.36
CA ASN A 25 20.93 4.81 1.62
C ASN A 25 19.96 3.70 2.04
N VAL A 26 19.73 3.53 3.34
CA VAL A 26 18.73 2.61 3.88
C VAL A 26 17.78 3.34 4.83
N GLU A 27 16.54 3.46 4.38
CA GLU A 27 15.42 4.04 5.13
C GLU A 27 14.56 2.95 5.75
N THR A 28 13.89 3.27 6.86
CA THR A 28 12.90 2.39 7.47
C THR A 28 11.53 3.05 7.43
N ALA A 29 10.47 2.26 7.24
CA ALA A 29 9.10 2.76 7.24
C ALA A 29 8.12 1.72 7.78
N ASP A 30 7.16 2.18 8.57
CA ASP A 30 6.06 1.36 9.06
C ASP A 30 4.83 1.55 8.19
N TYR A 31 4.20 0.45 7.79
CA TYR A 31 2.89 0.48 7.16
C TYR A 31 1.82 0.12 8.19
N ARG A 32 1.11 1.15 8.64
CA ARG A 32 0.03 1.02 9.61
C ARG A 32 -1.32 1.13 8.92
N ARG A 33 -2.23 0.24 9.31
CA ARG A 33 -3.61 0.20 8.82
C ARG A 33 -4.48 -0.50 9.84
N GLY A 34 -5.72 -0.07 9.96
CA GLY A 34 -6.69 -0.64 10.88
C GLY A 34 -6.59 -0.03 12.27
N ILE A 35 -7.69 0.54 12.75
CA ILE A 35 -7.81 1.09 14.09
C ILE A 35 -7.97 -0.06 15.08
N ILE A 36 -7.15 -0.10 16.13
CA ILE A 36 -7.20 -1.12 17.17
C ILE A 36 -8.27 -0.72 18.19
N LEU A 37 -9.20 -1.63 18.44
CA LEU A 37 -10.36 -1.46 19.30
C LEU A 37 -10.48 -2.63 20.26
N ASP A 38 -10.96 -2.38 21.47
CA ASP A 38 -10.98 -3.35 22.56
C ASP A 38 -12.21 -4.27 22.49
N SER A 39 -13.28 -3.84 21.80
CA SER A 39 -14.52 -4.62 21.72
C SER A 39 -15.32 -4.34 20.44
N PRO A 40 -16.29 -5.22 20.07
CA PRO A 40 -17.23 -4.94 18.98
C PRO A 40 -18.05 -3.66 19.22
N GLU A 41 -18.34 -3.32 20.48
CA GLU A 41 -19.06 -2.10 20.84
C GLU A 41 -18.23 -0.85 20.58
N GLU A 42 -16.91 -0.90 20.78
CA GLU A 42 -16.01 0.17 20.33
C GLU A 42 -16.00 0.29 18.80
N PHE A 43 -16.04 -0.83 18.09
CA PHE A 43 -16.16 -0.85 16.63
C PHE A 43 -17.43 -0.15 16.16
N ALA A 44 -18.58 -0.49 16.73
CA ALA A 44 -19.84 0.18 16.44
C ALA A 44 -19.79 1.68 16.73
N ARG A 45 -19.23 2.08 17.89
CA ARG A 45 -19.06 3.51 18.23
C ARG A 45 -18.17 4.25 17.23
N ALA A 46 -17.09 3.62 16.76
CA ALA A 46 -16.22 4.21 15.74
C ALA A 46 -16.97 4.49 14.42
N LEU A 47 -17.85 3.58 13.99
CA LEU A 47 -18.70 3.79 12.81
C LEU A 47 -19.72 4.93 13.00
N ILE A 48 -20.27 5.08 14.20
CA ILE A 48 -21.17 6.19 14.54
C ILE A 48 -20.42 7.51 14.46
N VAL A 49 -19.24 7.60 15.08
CA VAL A 49 -18.39 8.79 15.03
C VAL A 49 -18.02 9.15 13.59
N TYR A 50 -17.65 8.15 12.78
CA TYR A 50 -17.34 8.36 11.37
C TYR A 50 -18.52 8.97 10.59
N ASN A 51 -19.73 8.44 10.76
CA ASN A 51 -20.90 9.00 10.09
C ASN A 51 -21.37 10.34 10.65
N GLY A 52 -21.09 10.61 11.93
CA GLY A 52 -21.45 11.86 12.60
C GLY A 52 -20.81 13.11 11.99
N GLY A 53 -19.83 12.96 11.09
CA GLY A 53 -19.24 14.06 10.34
C GLY A 53 -18.12 14.81 11.07
N SER A 54 -17.68 14.31 12.23
CA SER A 54 -16.55 14.87 12.99
C SER A 54 -15.19 14.50 12.42
N VAL A 55 -15.14 13.56 11.46
CA VAL A 55 -13.89 13.08 10.85
C VAL A 55 -13.58 13.91 9.61
N GLU A 56 -12.45 14.62 9.64
CA GLU A 56 -11.93 15.39 8.51
C GLU A 56 -11.81 14.50 7.26
N GLY A 57 -12.29 14.99 6.12
CA GLY A 57 -12.21 14.26 4.85
C GLY A 57 -13.19 13.09 4.70
N ALA A 58 -14.05 12.80 5.68
CA ALA A 58 -15.04 11.72 5.58
C ALA A 58 -16.03 11.88 4.41
N ARG A 59 -16.25 13.12 3.96
CA ARG A 59 -17.08 13.44 2.78
C ARG A 59 -16.28 13.70 1.51
N ALA A 60 -14.97 13.48 1.48
CA ALA A 60 -14.13 13.84 0.34
C ALA A 60 -14.62 13.22 -0.98
N THR A 61 -15.05 11.95 -0.94
CA THR A 61 -15.66 11.27 -2.09
C THR A 61 -16.92 11.99 -2.58
N GLN A 62 -17.83 12.33 -1.67
CA GLN A 62 -19.07 13.02 -2.00
C GLN A 62 -18.79 14.43 -2.54
N ASN A 63 -17.85 15.15 -1.92
CA ASN A 63 -17.43 16.48 -2.34
C ASN A 63 -16.82 16.46 -3.76
N ASN A 64 -15.96 15.48 -4.07
CA ASN A 64 -15.39 15.29 -5.41
C ASN A 64 -16.49 15.01 -6.45
N LEU A 65 -17.44 14.13 -6.13
CA LEU A 65 -18.56 13.85 -7.04
C LEU A 65 -19.45 15.08 -7.24
N MET A 66 -19.74 15.82 -6.18
CA MET A 66 -20.53 17.06 -6.26
C MET A 66 -19.83 18.13 -7.09
N GLY A 67 -18.52 18.29 -6.95
CA GLY A 67 -17.72 19.16 -7.81
C GLY A 67 -17.83 18.76 -9.28
N ALA A 68 -17.56 17.49 -9.58
CA ALA A 68 -17.61 16.97 -10.95
C ALA A 68 -19.00 17.08 -11.61
N VAL A 69 -20.08 16.90 -10.83
CA VAL A 69 -21.47 17.06 -11.31
C VAL A 69 -21.83 18.54 -11.45
N GLY A 70 -21.38 19.40 -10.54
CA GLY A 70 -21.55 20.85 -10.64
C GLY A 70 -20.90 21.43 -11.89
N ASP A 71 -19.68 20.97 -12.21
CA ASP A 71 -18.92 21.41 -13.38
C ASP A 71 -19.55 20.95 -14.71
N ARG A 72 -20.27 19.82 -14.74
CA ARG A 72 -20.89 19.27 -15.95
C ARG A 72 -22.38 19.63 -16.13
N GLY A 73 -23.13 19.72 -15.04
CA GLY A 73 -24.60 19.85 -15.05
C GLY A 73 -25.13 21.11 -14.37
N GLY A 74 -24.25 21.97 -13.85
CA GLY A 74 -24.63 23.15 -13.08
C GLY A 74 -25.17 22.81 -11.68
N GLY A 75 -25.51 23.85 -10.90
CA GLY A 75 -25.92 23.72 -9.49
C GLY A 75 -27.13 22.81 -9.25
N MET A 76 -28.07 22.70 -10.20
CA MET A 76 -29.25 21.84 -10.08
C MET A 76 -28.92 20.34 -10.08
N GLY A 77 -27.89 19.91 -10.81
CA GLY A 77 -27.44 18.51 -10.82
C GLY A 77 -26.92 18.08 -9.45
N ALA A 78 -26.12 18.95 -8.81
CA ALA A 78 -25.63 18.72 -7.45
C ALA A 78 -26.77 18.71 -6.41
N THR A 79 -27.78 19.58 -6.55
CA THR A 79 -28.95 19.62 -5.65
C THR A 79 -29.82 18.37 -5.75
N LEU A 80 -30.10 17.87 -6.96
CA LEU A 80 -30.88 16.64 -7.15
C LEU A 80 -30.16 15.41 -6.57
N LEU A 81 -28.83 15.38 -6.71
CA LEU A 81 -27.97 14.35 -6.15
C LEU A 81 -28.03 14.34 -4.61
N LEU A 82 -27.99 15.51 -3.97
CA LEU A 82 -28.16 15.65 -2.52
C LEU A 82 -29.55 15.19 -2.02
N LEU A 83 -30.62 15.58 -2.73
CA LEU A 83 -31.99 15.21 -2.38
C LEU A 83 -32.25 13.70 -2.52
N GLY A 84 -31.62 13.05 -3.50
CA GLY A 84 -31.66 11.60 -3.65
C GLY A 84 -30.96 10.85 -2.52
N GLY A 85 -29.82 11.37 -2.04
CA GLY A 85 -29.05 10.75 -0.94
C GLY A 85 -29.69 10.90 0.44
N ALA A 86 -30.46 11.96 0.69
CA ALA A 86 -31.09 12.20 2.00
C ALA A 86 -32.05 11.07 2.42
N ARG A 87 -32.65 10.33 1.47
CA ARG A 87 -33.55 9.20 1.76
C ARG A 87 -32.83 7.94 2.25
N ASN A 88 -31.53 7.81 1.97
CA ASN A 88 -30.77 6.61 2.32
C ASN A 88 -30.10 6.73 3.70
N ALA A 89 -30.05 7.93 4.30
CA ALA A 89 -29.36 8.16 5.57
C ALA A 89 -30.14 7.64 6.80
N ASP A 90 -31.47 7.57 6.72
CA ASP A 90 -32.31 7.22 7.86
C ASP A 90 -32.10 5.75 8.29
N GLY A 91 -31.66 5.60 9.56
CA GLY A 91 -31.38 4.30 10.18
C GLY A 91 -30.20 3.54 9.56
N PHE A 92 -29.47 4.11 8.60
CA PHE A 92 -28.34 3.43 7.93
C PHE A 92 -27.26 3.03 8.93
N THR A 93 -26.79 3.99 9.73
CA THR A 93 -25.71 3.74 10.70
C THR A 93 -26.15 2.76 11.77
N GLU A 94 -27.40 2.82 12.21
CA GLU A 94 -27.93 1.87 13.20
C GLU A 94 -27.88 0.44 12.67
N ARG A 95 -28.44 0.18 11.48
CA ARG A 95 -28.39 -1.13 10.83
C ARG A 95 -26.95 -1.61 10.65
N LEU A 96 -26.09 -0.73 10.15
CA LEU A 96 -24.68 -1.04 9.93
C LEU A 96 -23.98 -1.47 11.23
N THR A 97 -24.21 -0.73 12.32
CA THR A 97 -23.59 -1.05 13.61
C THR A 97 -24.12 -2.34 14.22
N GLN A 98 -25.42 -2.62 14.09
CA GLN A 98 -26.03 -3.87 14.56
C GLN A 98 -25.48 -5.08 13.78
N GLU A 99 -25.36 -4.97 12.46
CA GLU A 99 -24.73 -5.99 11.62
C GLU A 99 -23.26 -6.21 12.02
N ALA A 100 -22.48 -5.12 12.16
CA ALA A 100 -21.07 -5.21 12.55
C ALA A 100 -20.89 -5.88 13.93
N LEU A 101 -21.70 -5.50 14.91
CA LEU A 101 -21.71 -6.13 16.24
C LEU A 101 -21.97 -7.63 16.13
N SER A 102 -23.06 -8.01 15.46
CA SER A 102 -23.47 -9.41 15.33
C SER A 102 -22.42 -10.25 14.60
N GLU A 103 -21.88 -9.77 13.48
CA GLU A 103 -20.89 -10.50 12.69
C GLU A 103 -19.54 -10.62 13.40
N LEU A 104 -19.08 -9.55 14.07
CA LEU A 104 -17.82 -9.59 14.84
C LEU A 104 -17.92 -10.49 16.07
N GLN A 105 -19.06 -10.52 16.74
CA GLN A 105 -19.27 -11.40 17.90
C GLN A 105 -19.38 -12.88 17.48
N SER A 106 -20.06 -13.17 16.36
CA SER A 106 -20.30 -14.55 15.91
C SER A 106 -19.15 -15.16 15.11
N SER A 107 -18.51 -14.39 14.23
CA SER A 107 -17.51 -14.88 13.29
C SER A 107 -16.14 -14.22 13.44
N GLY A 108 -16.05 -13.14 14.21
CA GLY A 108 -14.82 -12.35 14.32
C GLY A 108 -14.46 -11.59 13.05
N ARG A 109 -15.35 -11.51 12.06
CA ARG A 109 -15.12 -10.81 10.79
C ARG A 109 -16.36 -10.02 10.39
N PHE A 110 -16.16 -8.89 9.72
CA PHE A 110 -17.21 -8.05 9.17
C PHE A 110 -16.70 -7.43 7.89
N HIS A 111 -17.52 -7.38 6.85
CA HIS A 111 -17.17 -6.71 5.59
C HIS A 111 -18.42 -6.13 4.95
N ARG A 112 -18.35 -4.85 4.59
CA ARG A 112 -19.30 -4.19 3.70
C ARG A 112 -18.59 -3.22 2.78
N SER A 113 -19.04 -3.14 1.55
CA SER A 113 -18.61 -2.13 0.60
C SER A 113 -19.86 -1.42 0.11
N PHE A 114 -19.83 -0.09 0.16
CA PHE A 114 -20.96 0.73 -0.22
C PHE A 114 -20.61 1.51 -1.48
N ASP A 115 -21.60 1.71 -2.34
CA ASP A 115 -21.53 2.62 -3.47
C ASP A 115 -22.64 3.66 -3.32
N TYR A 116 -23.57 3.75 -4.27
CA TYR A 116 -24.68 4.70 -4.25
C TYR A 116 -25.77 4.38 -3.21
N ASP A 117 -25.75 3.21 -2.60
CA ASP A 117 -26.66 2.80 -1.52
C ASP A 117 -26.37 3.53 -0.19
N ALA A 118 -25.12 3.94 0.05
CA ALA A 118 -24.74 4.78 1.19
C ALA A 118 -24.65 6.28 0.85
N MET A 119 -25.16 6.67 -0.32
CA MET A 119 -25.20 8.06 -0.75
C MET A 119 -25.98 8.92 0.25
N GLY A 120 -25.43 10.08 0.63
CA GLY A 120 -25.99 10.93 1.69
C GLY A 120 -25.45 10.61 3.09
N THR A 121 -24.62 9.56 3.22
CA THR A 121 -23.85 9.24 4.43
C THR A 121 -22.36 9.43 4.17
N ASN A 122 -21.54 9.42 5.22
CA ASN A 122 -20.08 9.47 5.04
C ASN A 122 -19.49 8.12 4.56
N PHE A 123 -20.32 7.09 4.38
CA PHE A 123 -19.91 5.79 3.84
C PHE A 123 -20.03 5.69 2.31
N PHE A 124 -20.40 6.77 1.61
CA PHE A 124 -20.49 6.77 0.15
C PHE A 124 -19.16 6.38 -0.52
N LYS A 125 -19.17 5.30 -1.32
CA LYS A 125 -17.98 4.67 -1.94
C LYS A 125 -16.90 4.30 -0.93
N THR A 126 -17.31 3.85 0.26
CA THR A 126 -16.42 3.41 1.33
C THR A 126 -16.58 1.91 1.57
N THR A 127 -15.45 1.23 1.74
CA THR A 127 -15.38 -0.15 2.24
C THR A 127 -15.04 -0.15 3.71
N VAL A 128 -15.79 -0.92 4.50
CA VAL A 128 -15.59 -1.14 5.93
C VAL A 128 -15.21 -2.61 6.12
N ASN A 129 -14.06 -2.85 6.72
CA ASN A 129 -13.64 -4.17 7.15
C ASN A 129 -13.46 -4.19 8.67
N GLY A 130 -13.96 -5.24 9.30
CA GLY A 130 -13.70 -5.56 10.69
C GLY A 130 -13.12 -6.96 10.81
N LYS A 131 -12.13 -7.13 11.68
CA LYS A 131 -11.61 -8.45 12.02
C LYS A 131 -11.15 -8.50 13.47
N LYS A 132 -11.35 -9.63 14.13
CA LYS A 132 -10.78 -9.96 15.42
C LYS A 132 -9.35 -10.46 15.24
N VAL A 133 -8.43 -9.94 16.03
CA VAL A 133 -7.02 -10.34 16.06
C VAL A 133 -6.62 -10.52 17.52
N GLY A 134 -6.47 -11.78 17.95
CA GLY A 134 -6.31 -12.09 19.37
C GLY A 134 -7.53 -11.67 20.19
N ASP A 135 -7.31 -10.83 21.21
CA ASP A 135 -8.34 -10.21 22.06
C ASP A 135 -8.83 -8.86 21.52
N LYS A 136 -8.22 -8.32 20.45
CA LYS A 136 -8.56 -7.02 19.87
C LYS A 136 -9.41 -7.14 18.61
N TYR A 137 -9.98 -6.01 18.20
CA TYR A 137 -10.68 -5.82 16.94
C TYR A 137 -9.99 -4.75 16.12
N VAL A 138 -9.95 -4.93 14.80
CA VAL A 138 -9.30 -4.01 13.87
C VAL A 138 -10.35 -3.50 12.87
N LEU A 139 -10.55 -2.18 12.85
CA LEU A 139 -11.43 -1.47 11.92
C LEU A 139 -10.62 -0.87 10.78
N GLU A 140 -10.85 -1.32 9.55
CA GLU A 140 -10.26 -0.73 8.35
C GLU A 140 -11.31 0.00 7.51
N LEU A 141 -11.01 1.25 7.12
CA LEU A 141 -11.83 2.05 6.21
C LEU A 141 -11.04 2.36 4.94
N ASN A 142 -11.70 2.29 3.78
CA ASN A 142 -11.11 2.68 2.50
C ASN A 142 -12.15 3.37 1.61
N ALA A 143 -11.87 4.59 1.18
CA ALA A 143 -12.76 5.35 0.31
C ALA A 143 -12.16 5.49 -1.10
N ALA A 144 -12.98 5.32 -2.14
CA ALA A 144 -12.55 5.15 -3.54
C ALA A 144 -11.65 6.26 -4.13
N TYR A 145 -11.62 7.46 -3.56
CA TYR A 145 -10.81 8.59 -4.07
C TYR A 145 -9.75 9.12 -3.11
N VAL A 146 -9.82 8.75 -1.83
CA VAL A 146 -8.90 9.25 -0.80
C VAL A 146 -8.23 8.12 -0.02
N GLY A 147 -8.45 6.87 -0.45
CA GLY A 147 -7.82 5.68 0.13
C GLY A 147 -8.11 5.55 1.62
N SER A 148 -7.05 5.38 2.41
CA SER A 148 -7.10 5.24 3.87
C SER A 148 -7.06 6.58 4.63
N ALA A 149 -7.07 7.74 3.97
CA ALA A 149 -7.05 9.01 4.68
C ALA A 149 -8.17 9.15 5.74
N PRO A 150 -9.43 8.73 5.50
CA PRO A 150 -10.48 8.80 6.50
C PRO A 150 -10.28 7.85 7.69
N GLU A 151 -9.59 6.72 7.47
CA GLU A 151 -9.22 5.78 8.53
C GLU A 151 -8.24 6.42 9.51
N ASN A 152 -7.17 7.05 8.99
CA ASN A 152 -6.17 7.73 9.80
C ASN A 152 -6.81 8.85 10.64
N LYS A 153 -7.67 9.66 10.02
CA LYS A 153 -8.38 10.76 10.70
C LYS A 153 -9.37 10.26 11.74
N LEU A 154 -10.04 9.14 11.51
CA LEU A 154 -10.90 8.52 12.52
C LEU A 154 -10.06 7.98 13.69
N ALA A 155 -8.90 7.37 13.44
CA ALA A 155 -8.00 6.91 14.50
C ALA A 155 -7.54 8.07 15.41
N GLU A 156 -7.12 9.19 14.80
CA GLU A 156 -6.77 10.43 15.50
C GLU A 156 -7.95 10.95 16.34
N THR A 157 -9.14 11.04 15.73
CA THR A 157 -10.37 11.53 16.40
C THR A 157 -10.74 10.67 17.61
N LEU A 158 -10.58 9.36 17.50
CA LEU A 158 -10.87 8.41 18.58
C LEU A 158 -9.73 8.30 19.61
N SER A 159 -8.58 8.92 19.34
CA SER A 159 -7.35 8.72 20.12
C SER A 159 -6.99 7.23 20.27
N LYS A 160 -7.18 6.44 19.21
CA LYS A 160 -6.92 4.99 19.19
C LYS A 160 -5.72 4.67 18.30
N PRO A 161 -4.87 3.71 18.69
CA PRO A 161 -3.70 3.36 17.90
C PRO A 161 -4.09 2.58 16.64
N MET A 162 -3.26 2.68 15.61
CA MET A 162 -3.38 1.86 14.40
C MET A 162 -2.48 0.62 14.47
N ALA A 163 -2.98 -0.49 13.94
CA ALA A 163 -2.25 -1.74 13.84
C ALA A 163 -1.11 -1.64 12.83
N LEU A 164 -0.01 -2.34 13.11
CA LEU A 164 1.15 -2.43 12.22
C LEU A 164 0.98 -3.64 11.31
N VAL A 165 0.75 -3.42 10.01
CA VAL A 165 0.56 -4.49 9.03
C VAL A 165 1.90 -5.09 8.64
N ASN A 166 2.87 -4.23 8.34
CA ASN A 166 4.25 -4.60 8.09
C ASN A 166 5.18 -3.44 8.43
N SER A 167 6.46 -3.75 8.54
CA SER A 167 7.53 -2.77 8.67
C SER A 167 8.57 -3.06 7.60
N SER A 168 9.12 -2.02 6.97
CA SER A 168 9.96 -2.15 5.78
C SER A 168 11.31 -1.48 5.94
N ALA A 169 12.34 -2.09 5.34
CA ALA A 169 13.63 -1.50 5.06
C ALA A 169 13.72 -1.22 3.55
N LYS A 170 14.08 0.01 3.19
CA LYS A 170 14.16 0.49 1.81
C LYS A 170 15.60 0.85 1.49
N GLY A 171 16.26 0.03 0.69
CA GLY A 171 17.58 0.31 0.18
C GLY A 171 17.49 1.10 -1.13
N ARG A 172 17.83 2.40 -1.08
CA ARG A 172 17.86 3.29 -2.25
C ARG A 172 19.00 2.87 -3.17
N LEU A 173 18.71 2.70 -4.44
CA LEU A 173 19.67 2.27 -5.45
C LEU A 173 20.28 3.47 -6.18
N SER A 174 21.57 3.39 -6.47
CA SER A 174 22.21 4.27 -7.44
C SER A 174 21.68 4.01 -8.85
N VAL A 175 21.62 5.06 -9.64
CA VAL A 175 21.30 5.00 -11.06
C VAL A 175 22.59 4.72 -11.84
N VAL A 176 22.50 3.88 -12.85
CA VAL A 176 23.54 3.56 -13.83
C VAL A 176 23.15 4.12 -15.18
N ASP A 177 24.15 4.49 -16.00
CA ASP A 177 23.92 5.03 -17.35
C ASP A 177 22.92 6.21 -17.39
N GLY A 178 22.89 7.01 -16.32
CA GLY A 178 22.12 8.26 -16.17
C GLY A 178 20.62 8.09 -15.93
N TRP A 179 20.00 7.06 -16.49
CA TRP A 179 18.54 6.85 -16.46
C TRP A 179 18.14 5.44 -16.02
N TRP A 180 19.07 4.51 -15.83
CA TRP A 180 18.73 3.11 -15.63
C TRP A 180 19.13 2.62 -14.25
N PHE A 181 18.58 1.49 -13.82
CA PHE A 181 19.13 0.72 -12.71
C PHE A 181 19.42 -0.71 -13.19
N ASN A 182 20.42 -1.33 -12.58
CA ASN A 182 20.81 -2.71 -12.83
C ASN A 182 21.16 -3.35 -11.48
N VAL A 183 20.19 -3.93 -10.81
CA VAL A 183 20.36 -4.43 -9.44
C VAL A 183 20.54 -5.95 -9.43
N ASN A 184 21.63 -6.39 -8.82
CA ASN A 184 21.90 -7.78 -8.52
C ASN A 184 21.30 -8.14 -7.15
N LEU A 185 20.17 -8.87 -7.16
CA LEU A 185 19.44 -9.16 -5.92
C LEU A 185 20.21 -10.08 -4.98
N GLU A 186 21.06 -10.98 -5.50
CA GLU A 186 21.86 -11.86 -4.64
C GLU A 186 22.86 -11.06 -3.81
N ASP A 187 23.43 -10.00 -4.40
CA ASP A 187 24.43 -9.16 -3.73
C ASP A 187 23.76 -8.18 -2.75
N VAL A 188 22.67 -7.51 -3.17
CA VAL A 188 21.94 -6.56 -2.31
C VAL A 188 21.27 -7.25 -1.11
N LEU A 189 20.82 -8.49 -1.28
CA LEU A 189 20.16 -9.25 -0.22
C LEU A 189 21.13 -10.19 0.51
N GLN A 190 22.43 -10.09 0.23
CA GLN A 190 23.44 -10.92 0.84
C GLN A 190 23.49 -10.68 2.36
N GLY A 191 23.36 -11.75 3.15
CA GLY A 191 23.38 -11.67 4.61
C GLY A 191 21.99 -11.59 5.23
N LEU A 192 20.94 -11.38 4.43
CA LEU A 192 19.59 -11.63 4.90
C LEU A 192 19.40 -13.13 5.18
N PRO A 193 18.56 -13.51 6.16
CA PRO A 193 18.30 -14.90 6.54
C PRO A 193 17.34 -15.60 5.55
N ILE A 194 17.69 -15.54 4.25
CA ILE A 194 16.96 -16.13 3.14
C ILE A 194 17.87 -17.09 2.38
N SER A 195 17.29 -18.21 1.93
CA SER A 195 18.04 -19.22 1.18
C SER A 195 18.21 -18.81 -0.29
N LYS A 196 19.29 -19.28 -0.94
CA LYS A 196 19.46 -19.16 -2.41
C LYS A 196 18.28 -19.75 -3.19
N LYS A 197 17.63 -20.78 -2.65
CA LYS A 197 16.43 -21.37 -3.23
C LYS A 197 15.26 -20.38 -3.24
N GLN A 198 15.10 -19.58 -2.19
CA GLN A 198 14.06 -18.54 -2.11
C GLN A 198 14.37 -17.36 -3.03
N LEU A 199 15.65 -17.02 -3.24
CA LEU A 199 16.06 -16.00 -4.20
C LEU A 199 15.84 -16.43 -5.67
N LYS A 200 15.88 -17.73 -5.94
CA LYS A 200 15.70 -18.27 -7.29
C LYS A 200 14.31 -17.90 -7.83
N GLY A 201 14.27 -17.13 -8.92
CA GLY A 201 13.03 -16.71 -9.58
C GLY A 201 12.43 -15.41 -9.02
N LEU A 202 12.96 -14.88 -7.91
CA LEU A 202 12.53 -13.60 -7.36
C LEU A 202 12.68 -12.43 -8.36
N PRO A 203 13.77 -12.31 -9.15
CA PRO A 203 13.85 -11.29 -10.20
C PRO A 203 12.68 -11.33 -11.18
N ASN A 204 12.31 -12.52 -11.66
CA ASN A 204 11.19 -12.70 -12.60
C ASN A 204 9.85 -12.34 -11.95
N TYR A 205 9.64 -12.75 -10.70
CA TYR A 205 8.43 -12.41 -9.95
C TYR A 205 8.26 -10.89 -9.78
N ILE A 206 9.33 -10.19 -9.40
CA ILE A 206 9.32 -8.73 -9.24
C ILE A 206 9.13 -8.02 -10.59
N ALA A 207 9.88 -8.41 -11.62
CA ALA A 207 9.82 -7.77 -12.94
C ALA A 207 8.47 -7.96 -13.65
N SER A 208 7.75 -9.05 -13.35
CA SER A 208 6.40 -9.30 -13.87
C SER A 208 5.29 -8.67 -13.02
N SER A 209 5.63 -7.82 -12.05
CA SER A 209 4.70 -7.22 -11.08
C SER A 209 3.78 -8.25 -10.40
N GLY A 210 4.26 -9.49 -10.23
CA GLY A 210 3.49 -10.59 -9.65
C GLY A 210 2.34 -11.13 -10.53
N TYR A 211 2.22 -10.74 -11.81
CA TYR A 211 1.19 -11.25 -12.72
C TYR A 211 1.50 -12.65 -13.24
N SER A 212 2.76 -13.07 -13.25
CA SER A 212 3.17 -14.40 -13.71
C SER A 212 4.05 -15.10 -12.67
N GLY A 213 3.48 -16.10 -11.99
CA GLY A 213 4.20 -17.00 -11.10
C GLY A 213 3.68 -17.05 -9.67
N GLU A 214 3.99 -18.14 -8.96
CA GLU A 214 3.73 -18.24 -7.52
C GLU A 214 4.63 -17.26 -6.77
N ARG A 215 4.03 -16.42 -5.92
CA ARG A 215 4.77 -15.54 -5.02
C ARG A 215 5.69 -16.39 -4.15
N PRO A 216 7.02 -16.17 -4.18
CA PRO A 216 7.92 -16.95 -3.34
C PRO A 216 7.57 -16.74 -1.87
N GLU A 217 7.20 -17.82 -1.19
CA GLU A 217 6.98 -17.75 0.26
C GLU A 217 8.33 -17.61 0.96
N MET A 218 8.55 -16.43 1.53
CA MET A 218 9.76 -16.15 2.29
C MET A 218 9.42 -15.97 3.77
N THR A 219 10.05 -16.79 4.60
CA THR A 219 9.96 -16.67 6.05
C THR A 219 11.35 -16.80 6.65
N PHE A 220 11.57 -16.12 7.75
CA PHE A 220 12.81 -16.24 8.52
C PHE A 220 12.53 -16.20 10.03
N LYS A 221 13.55 -16.49 10.83
CA LYS A 221 13.49 -16.47 12.29
C LYS A 221 14.42 -15.38 12.81
N HIS A 222 13.95 -14.57 13.76
CA HIS A 222 14.74 -13.57 14.48
C HIS A 222 14.28 -13.57 15.94
N GLU A 223 15.22 -13.63 16.90
CA GLU A 223 14.91 -13.71 18.34
C GLU A 223 13.85 -14.77 18.68
N GLU A 224 14.03 -15.98 18.16
CA GLU A 224 13.10 -17.11 18.29
C GLU A 224 11.71 -16.95 17.65
N GLN A 225 11.37 -15.76 17.13
CA GLN A 225 10.10 -15.46 16.46
C GLN A 225 10.20 -15.70 14.95
N LYS A 226 9.17 -16.34 14.36
CA LYS A 226 9.04 -16.51 12.90
C LYS A 226 8.34 -15.30 12.29
N PHE A 227 8.82 -14.85 11.14
CA PHE A 227 8.27 -13.74 10.36
C PHE A 227 8.02 -14.12 8.90
N SER A 228 7.07 -13.43 8.29
CA SER A 228 6.91 -13.38 6.84
C SER A 228 7.75 -12.24 6.27
N LEU A 229 8.39 -12.51 5.14
CA LEU A 229 9.23 -11.58 4.41
C LEU A 229 8.63 -11.37 3.03
N ASP A 230 8.60 -10.12 2.59
CA ASP A 230 8.26 -9.75 1.22
C ASP A 230 9.37 -8.87 0.64
N ILE A 231 9.76 -9.17 -0.59
CA ILE A 231 10.82 -8.42 -1.27
C ILE A 231 10.24 -7.93 -2.59
N GLY A 232 10.32 -6.63 -2.79
CA GLY A 232 9.86 -5.97 -4.00
C GLY A 232 10.84 -4.91 -4.47
N LEU A 233 10.55 -4.34 -5.63
CA LEU A 233 11.24 -3.18 -6.14
C LEU A 233 10.21 -2.05 -6.26
N ASN A 234 10.47 -0.93 -5.58
CA ASN A 234 9.66 0.26 -5.77
C ASN A 234 10.18 1.03 -7.00
N ALA A 235 9.81 0.53 -8.18
CA ALA A 235 10.02 1.18 -9.47
C ALA A 235 8.67 1.65 -10.10
N ASP A 236 7.55 1.13 -9.59
CA ASP A 236 6.21 1.21 -10.20
C ASP A 236 5.59 2.62 -10.25
N GLY A 237 6.15 3.59 -9.52
CA GLY A 237 5.65 4.97 -9.52
C GLY A 237 5.92 5.74 -10.81
N TYR A 238 6.80 5.25 -11.69
CA TYR A 238 7.58 6.14 -12.55
C TYR A 238 7.56 5.79 -14.05
N LEU A 239 7.16 4.58 -14.41
CA LEU A 239 7.14 4.11 -15.78
C LEU A 239 5.69 4.04 -16.31
N ARG A 240 5.10 5.23 -16.52
CA ARG A 240 3.80 5.41 -17.19
C ARG A 240 4.04 6.07 -18.56
N PRO A 241 4.34 5.28 -19.60
CA PRO A 241 4.57 5.83 -20.94
C PRO A 241 3.27 6.46 -21.50
N GLU A 242 3.44 7.44 -22.39
CA GLU A 242 2.38 8.22 -23.01
C GLU A 242 1.29 7.40 -23.71
N ASP A 243 1.67 6.29 -24.33
CA ASP A 243 0.77 5.54 -25.20
C ASP A 243 -0.02 4.44 -24.47
N GLY A 244 0.06 4.40 -23.13
CA GLY A 244 -0.54 3.32 -22.33
C GLY A 244 0.17 1.97 -22.47
N GLU A 245 1.36 1.97 -23.09
CA GLU A 245 2.24 0.81 -23.14
C GLU A 245 2.59 0.32 -21.71
N HIS A 246 2.73 -0.98 -21.56
CA HIS A 246 2.88 -1.60 -20.24
C HIS A 246 4.24 -1.22 -19.65
N GLY A 247 4.27 -0.71 -18.41
CA GLY A 247 5.53 -0.41 -17.69
C GLY A 247 6.50 -1.60 -17.59
N SER A 248 6.06 -2.81 -17.93
CA SER A 248 6.89 -4.01 -18.11
C SER A 248 7.96 -3.90 -19.20
N ASP A 249 7.81 -3.04 -20.22
CA ASP A 249 8.81 -2.92 -21.30
C ASP A 249 10.12 -2.28 -20.80
N TYR A 250 10.00 -1.53 -19.70
CA TYR A 250 11.09 -0.82 -19.04
C TYR A 250 11.58 -1.52 -17.77
N MET A 251 11.12 -2.74 -17.47
CA MET A 251 11.61 -3.53 -16.35
C MET A 251 11.72 -5.00 -16.72
N GLN A 252 12.93 -5.56 -16.65
CA GLN A 252 13.19 -6.94 -17.06
C GLN A 252 14.05 -7.67 -16.03
N ALA A 253 13.75 -8.95 -15.84
CA ALA A 253 14.63 -9.85 -15.12
C ALA A 253 15.67 -10.44 -16.07
N ARG A 254 16.94 -10.43 -15.66
CA ARG A 254 18.07 -10.99 -16.42
C ARG A 254 18.90 -11.89 -15.51
N GLY A 255 18.47 -13.14 -15.38
CA GLY A 255 19.08 -14.09 -14.46
C GLY A 255 18.87 -13.66 -13.01
N LYS A 256 19.96 -13.28 -12.33
CA LYS A 256 19.95 -12.77 -10.95
C LYS A 256 19.71 -11.25 -10.83
N ASN A 257 19.76 -10.55 -11.96
CA ASN A 257 19.60 -9.10 -12.01
C ASN A 257 18.16 -8.71 -12.34
N ILE A 258 17.74 -7.55 -11.82
CA ILE A 258 16.60 -6.80 -12.35
C ILE A 258 17.17 -5.53 -12.95
N VAL A 259 16.81 -5.27 -14.20
CA VAL A 259 17.17 -4.05 -14.91
C VAL A 259 15.91 -3.27 -15.20
N GLY A 260 15.99 -1.94 -15.15
CA GLY A 260 14.86 -1.15 -15.52
C GLY A 260 15.06 0.34 -15.41
N GLY A 261 13.98 1.06 -15.64
CA GLY A 261 14.01 2.50 -15.70
C GLY A 261 13.99 3.22 -14.36
N ALA A 262 14.77 4.28 -14.26
CA ALA A 262 14.91 5.14 -13.08
C ALA A 262 14.50 6.60 -13.39
N TRP A 263 13.39 6.80 -14.12
CA TRP A 263 12.86 8.13 -14.46
C TRP A 263 11.34 8.20 -14.36
N THR A 264 10.82 9.41 -14.22
CA THR A 264 9.39 9.74 -14.31
C THR A 264 9.15 10.95 -15.21
N THR A 265 7.97 10.99 -15.83
CA THR A 265 7.43 12.18 -16.53
C THR A 265 6.12 12.65 -15.92
N TRP A 266 5.83 12.23 -14.69
CA TRP A 266 4.64 12.60 -13.92
C TRP A 266 5.03 13.27 -12.60
N ALA A 267 4.29 14.31 -12.23
CA ALA A 267 4.39 14.95 -10.93
C ALA A 267 3.86 14.06 -9.81
N ASP A 268 4.18 14.40 -8.57
CA ASP A 268 3.79 13.64 -7.38
C ASP A 268 2.27 13.54 -7.19
N ASN A 269 1.49 14.47 -7.76
CA ASN A 269 0.03 14.40 -7.77
C ASN A 269 -0.54 13.35 -8.74
N GLY A 270 0.31 12.71 -9.55
CA GLY A 270 -0.04 11.64 -10.49
C GLY A 270 -0.86 12.07 -11.70
N ASN A 271 -1.18 13.37 -11.82
CA ASN A 271 -2.08 13.90 -12.84
C ASN A 271 -1.36 14.87 -13.80
N ASP A 272 -0.31 15.54 -13.35
CA ASP A 272 0.41 16.51 -14.17
C ASP A 272 1.66 15.91 -14.81
N ARG A 273 1.87 16.23 -16.09
CA ARG A 273 3.09 15.88 -16.82
C ARG A 273 4.22 16.86 -16.47
N ILE A 274 5.43 16.33 -16.35
CA ILE A 274 6.65 17.09 -16.11
C ILE A 274 7.75 16.67 -17.08
N ALA A 275 8.79 17.51 -17.20
CA ALA A 275 10.00 17.12 -17.90
C ALA A 275 10.59 15.84 -17.26
N PRO A 276 11.17 14.92 -18.06
CA PRO A 276 11.79 13.71 -17.53
C PRO A 276 12.77 14.00 -16.42
N LYS A 277 12.58 13.30 -15.31
CA LYS A 277 13.40 13.46 -14.11
C LYS A 277 13.84 12.09 -13.62
N VAL A 278 15.11 11.97 -13.27
CA VAL A 278 15.67 10.78 -12.62
C VAL A 278 15.04 10.60 -11.24
N VAL A 279 14.63 9.39 -10.93
CA VAL A 279 14.08 8.96 -9.65
C VAL A 279 14.90 7.79 -9.12
N GLN A 280 15.19 7.79 -7.83
CA GLN A 280 15.97 6.71 -7.22
C GLN A 280 15.08 5.50 -6.94
N PRO A 281 15.31 4.36 -7.61
CA PRO A 281 14.59 3.13 -7.31
C PRO A 281 15.01 2.61 -5.93
N ALA A 282 14.21 1.72 -5.37
CA ALA A 282 14.53 1.11 -4.08
C ALA A 282 14.18 -0.37 -4.07
N VAL A 283 15.08 -1.19 -3.53
CA VAL A 283 14.71 -2.53 -3.07
C VAL A 283 14.00 -2.38 -1.73
N VAL A 284 12.79 -2.93 -1.65
CA VAL A 284 11.96 -2.88 -0.45
C VAL A 284 11.88 -4.26 0.14
N VAL A 285 12.33 -4.39 1.38
CA VAL A 285 12.23 -5.60 2.18
C VAL A 285 11.24 -5.34 3.31
N SER A 286 10.06 -5.96 3.24
CA SER A 286 8.99 -5.81 4.22
C SER A 286 8.90 -7.05 5.10
N VAL A 287 8.72 -6.85 6.40
CA VAL A 287 8.56 -7.90 7.40
C VAL A 287 7.23 -7.75 8.13
N SER A 288 6.57 -8.86 8.40
CA SER A 288 5.31 -8.91 9.14
C SER A 288 5.20 -10.17 9.99
N LEU A 289 4.22 -10.20 10.90
CA LEU A 289 3.83 -11.44 11.56
C LEU A 289 3.26 -12.43 10.52
N PRO A 290 3.51 -13.74 10.70
CA PRO A 290 2.97 -14.77 9.81
C PRO A 290 1.45 -14.85 9.94
N GLY A 291 0.75 -15.02 8.82
CA GLY A 291 -0.72 -15.18 8.79
C GLY A 291 -1.21 -16.58 8.48
N GLU A 292 -2.53 -16.80 8.63
CA GLU A 292 -3.22 -18.08 8.34
C GLU A 292 -3.06 -18.54 6.89
N ARG A 293 -2.93 -17.58 5.96
CA ARG A 293 -2.51 -17.79 4.57
C ARG A 293 -1.46 -16.73 4.25
N TYR A 294 -0.31 -17.17 3.75
CA TYR A 294 0.91 -16.36 3.54
C TYR A 294 0.77 -15.16 2.60
N SER A 295 -0.43 -14.90 2.06
CA SER A 295 -0.79 -13.74 1.25
C SER A 295 -1.45 -12.59 2.03
N ARG A 296 -1.81 -12.78 3.32
CA ARG A 296 -2.38 -11.72 4.17
C ARG A 296 -1.66 -11.67 5.52
N PRO A 297 -0.76 -10.70 5.74
CA PRO A 297 -0.05 -10.57 7.00
C PRO A 297 -1.03 -10.37 8.18
N VAL A 298 -0.72 -10.97 9.33
CA VAL A 298 -1.43 -10.65 10.57
C VAL A 298 -0.90 -9.31 11.06
N ALA A 299 -1.81 -8.36 11.27
CA ALA A 299 -1.44 -7.07 11.82
C ALA A 299 -1.02 -7.23 13.28
N ALA A 300 0.10 -6.62 13.67
CA ALA A 300 0.49 -6.48 15.06
C ALA A 300 -0.42 -5.45 15.73
N VAL A 301 -1.14 -5.89 16.76
CA VAL A 301 -2.17 -5.11 17.47
C VAL A 301 -1.80 -4.75 18.91
N THR A 302 -0.69 -5.28 19.41
CA THR A 302 -0.12 -4.89 20.71
C THR A 302 1.22 -4.17 20.54
N GLU A 303 1.61 -3.35 21.51
CA GLU A 303 2.91 -2.66 21.47
C GLU A 303 4.09 -3.63 21.39
N GLU A 304 4.00 -4.76 22.11
CA GLU A 304 5.03 -5.80 22.10
C GLU A 304 5.17 -6.42 20.71
N GLN A 305 4.05 -6.80 20.07
CA GLN A 305 4.06 -7.32 18.70
C GLN A 305 4.66 -6.31 17.72
N MET A 306 4.31 -5.02 17.85
CA MET A 306 4.86 -3.96 16.99
C MET A 306 6.38 -3.83 17.17
N LYS A 307 6.87 -3.80 18.42
CA LYS A 307 8.30 -3.74 18.73
C LYS A 307 9.07 -4.93 18.16
N VAL A 308 8.50 -6.12 18.24
CA VAL A 308 9.11 -7.35 17.69
C VAL A 308 9.23 -7.29 16.16
N VAL A 309 8.18 -6.83 15.45
CA VAL A 309 8.23 -6.63 13.98
C VAL A 309 9.25 -5.54 13.60
N GLN A 310 9.28 -4.43 14.35
CA GLN A 310 10.23 -3.34 14.13
C GLN A 310 11.69 -3.74 14.43
N SER A 311 11.91 -4.60 15.43
CA SER A 311 13.22 -5.19 15.74
C SER A 311 13.71 -6.04 14.57
N ALA A 312 12.85 -6.93 14.05
CA ALA A 312 13.16 -7.72 12.87
C ALA A 312 13.47 -6.84 11.64
N ARG A 313 12.72 -5.76 11.43
CA ARG A 313 13.00 -4.78 10.36
C ARG A 313 14.38 -4.12 10.56
N ASN A 314 14.73 -3.72 11.77
CA ASN A 314 16.04 -3.10 12.05
C ASN A 314 17.19 -4.06 11.75
N TYR A 315 17.07 -5.33 12.16
CA TYR A 315 18.04 -6.36 11.83
C TYR A 315 18.25 -6.52 10.31
N LEU A 316 17.17 -6.51 9.52
CA LEU A 316 17.24 -6.57 8.05
C LEU A 316 17.88 -5.29 7.49
N ALA A 317 17.51 -4.11 7.99
CA ALA A 317 18.07 -2.83 7.54
C ALA A 317 19.58 -2.75 7.78
N ASP A 318 20.06 -3.20 8.95
CA ASP A 318 21.47 -3.20 9.29
C ASP A 318 22.26 -4.20 8.44
N SER A 319 21.65 -5.34 8.11
CA SER A 319 22.24 -6.32 7.19
C SER A 319 22.42 -5.75 5.77
N ILE A 320 21.47 -4.93 5.30
CA ILE A 320 21.57 -4.24 4.00
C ILE A 320 22.61 -3.11 4.05
N ARG A 321 22.73 -2.37 5.16
CA ARG A 321 23.70 -1.27 5.32
C ARG A 321 25.15 -1.73 5.37
N ALA A 322 25.40 -2.96 5.82
CA ALA A 322 26.75 -3.50 5.95
C ALA A 322 27.41 -3.87 4.59
N LYS A 323 26.81 -3.45 3.46
CA LYS A 323 27.22 -3.73 2.09
C LYS A 323 27.52 -2.44 1.36
#